data_AF-A0A397GWR6-F1
#
_entry.id   AF-A0A397GWR6-F1
#
_cell.length_a   1.000
_cell.length_b   1.000
_cell.length_c   1.000
_cell.angle_alpha   90.00
_cell.angle_beta   90.00
_cell.angle_gamma   90.00
#
_symmetry.space_group_name_H-M   'P 1'
#
loop_
_entity.id
_entity.type
_entity.pdbx_description
1 polymer ?
#
loop_
_entity_poly.entity_id
_entity_poly.type
_entity_poly.pdbx_seq_one_letter_code
_entity_poly.pdbx_strand_id
1 'polypeptide(L)'
;MTRLKEDTIVIIDNRLLIFSGAINVSAFTFELFSLDLSTSFENNKLTWTLINEKSLPVYTSRSAAVLSLDNSRIYLYGVPPRSAVKGVIDNSGIIFIFGEFNVTNLTSNKGDLYNDMNILNTVSNTWTTLSIPGNLPI
;
A
#
# COMPACT_ATOMS: atom_id res chain seq x y z
N MET A 1 -16.77 -12.21 -8.57
CA MET A 1 -15.30 -12.24 -8.60
C MET A 1 -14.82 -11.48 -7.37
N THR A 2 -14.27 -12.15 -6.37
CA THR A 2 -13.93 -11.53 -5.07
C THR A 2 -12.41 -11.35 -5.03
N ARG A 3 -11.93 -10.12 -5.26
CA ARG A 3 -10.51 -9.78 -5.50
C ARG A 3 -9.75 -9.26 -4.24
N LEU A 4 -10.44 -9.07 -3.12
CA LEU A 4 -9.98 -8.23 -2.00
C LEU A 4 -8.82 -8.75 -1.12
N LYS A 5 -8.19 -9.89 -1.44
CA LYS A 5 -7.35 -10.55 -0.42
C LYS A 5 -5.97 -9.91 -0.23
N GLU A 6 -5.46 -9.13 -1.19
CA GLU A 6 -4.07 -8.63 -1.19
C GLU A 6 -3.89 -7.24 -1.85
N ASP A 7 -4.98 -6.49 -2.01
CA ASP A 7 -4.98 -5.23 -2.75
C ASP A 7 -4.51 -4.08 -1.85
N THR A 8 -3.77 -3.13 -2.44
CA THR A 8 -3.39 -1.90 -1.75
C THR A 8 -4.49 -0.86 -1.97
N ILE A 9 -5.04 -0.31 -0.87
CA ILE A 9 -6.21 0.57 -0.90
C ILE A 9 -5.87 1.93 -0.28
N VAL A 10 -6.31 3.02 -0.92
CA VAL A 10 -6.24 4.38 -0.38
C VAL A 10 -7.50 5.17 -0.74
N ILE A 11 -7.89 6.11 0.12
CA ILE A 11 -8.99 7.04 -0.14
C ILE A 11 -8.41 8.44 -0.27
N ILE A 12 -8.78 9.14 -1.34
CA ILE A 12 -8.40 10.54 -1.62
C ILE A 12 -9.68 11.31 -1.85
N ASP A 13 -9.94 12.33 -1.02
CA ASP A 13 -11.19 13.09 -1.04
C ASP A 13 -12.42 12.16 -1.03
N ASN A 14 -13.18 12.13 -2.12
CA ASN A 14 -14.34 11.27 -2.36
C ASN A 14 -14.03 10.13 -3.34
N ARG A 15 -12.79 9.64 -3.43
CA ARG A 15 -12.42 8.54 -4.32
C ARG A 15 -11.67 7.44 -3.58
N LEU A 16 -12.14 6.21 -3.75
CA LEU A 16 -11.41 5.00 -3.35
C LEU A 16 -10.55 4.56 -4.53
N LEU A 17 -9.25 4.36 -4.30
CA LEU A 17 -8.30 3.83 -5.27
C LEU A 17 -7.80 2.46 -4.79
N ILE A 18 -7.77 1.50 -5.72
CA ILE A 18 -7.26 0.14 -5.50
C ILE A 18 -6.12 -0.11 -6.47
N PHE A 19 -4.94 -0.40 -5.93
CA PHE A 19 -3.70 -0.61 -6.68
C PHE A 19 -3.31 -2.08 -6.68
N SER A 20 -3.12 -2.61 -7.90
CA SER A 20 -2.67 -3.98 -8.12
C SER A 20 -3.52 -5.00 -7.34
N GLY A 21 -3.08 -6.26 -7.32
CA GLY A 21 -3.76 -7.27 -6.53
C GLY A 21 -3.46 -8.69 -6.95
N ALA A 22 -3.86 -9.65 -6.12
CA ALA A 22 -3.83 -11.06 -6.49
C ALA A 22 -5.10 -11.42 -7.26
N ILE A 23 -4.96 -11.87 -8.51
CA ILE A 23 -6.08 -12.43 -9.28
C ILE A 23 -6.38 -13.86 -8.77
N ASN A 24 -5.32 -14.61 -8.45
CA ASN A 24 -5.36 -15.90 -7.77
C ASN A 24 -4.01 -16.12 -7.04
N VAL A 25 -3.84 -17.30 -6.42
CA VAL A 25 -2.64 -17.67 -5.63
C VAL A 25 -1.30 -17.55 -6.37
N SER A 26 -1.29 -17.60 -7.71
CA SER A 26 -0.07 -17.57 -8.53
C SER A 26 -0.04 -16.44 -9.55
N ALA A 27 -1.05 -15.56 -9.59
CA ALA A 27 -1.19 -14.52 -10.61
C ALA A 27 -1.53 -13.16 -10.00
N PHE A 28 -0.75 -12.15 -10.38
CA PHE A 28 -0.91 -10.76 -9.93
C PHE A 28 -1.35 -9.86 -11.09
N THR A 29 -2.13 -8.84 -10.77
CA THR A 29 -2.45 -7.73 -11.68
C THR A 29 -1.73 -6.47 -11.24
N PHE A 30 -1.41 -5.60 -12.19
CA PHE A 30 -0.84 -4.27 -11.96
C PHE A 30 -1.82 -3.17 -12.38
N GLU A 31 -3.13 -3.45 -12.32
CA GLU A 31 -4.20 -2.52 -12.69
C GLU A 31 -4.50 -1.52 -11.56
N LEU A 32 -5.00 -0.34 -11.93
CA LEU A 32 -5.51 0.68 -11.02
C LEU A 32 -7.02 0.87 -11.22
N PHE A 33 -7.80 0.64 -10.17
CA PHE A 33 -9.24 0.88 -10.15
C PHE A 33 -9.57 2.08 -9.29
N SER A 34 -10.60 2.82 -9.70
CA SER A 34 -11.19 3.90 -8.90
C SER A 34 -12.70 3.73 -8.72
N LEU A 35 -13.19 4.16 -7.57
CA LEU A 35 -14.60 4.27 -7.23
C LEU A 35 -14.90 5.66 -6.66
N ASP A 36 -15.95 6.29 -7.17
CA ASP A 36 -16.45 7.58 -6.69
C ASP A 36 -17.38 7.38 -5.47
N LEU A 37 -17.07 8.07 -4.38
CA LEU A 37 -17.76 8.03 -3.08
C LEU A 37 -18.59 9.31 -2.84
N SER A 38 -18.70 10.21 -3.81
CA SER A 38 -19.43 11.49 -3.65
C SER A 38 -20.95 11.34 -3.62
N THR A 39 -21.48 10.17 -3.98
CA THR A 39 -22.92 9.88 -3.98
C THR A 39 -23.26 8.75 -3.00
N SER A 40 -24.41 8.84 -2.33
CA SER A 40 -24.86 7.79 -1.40
C SER A 40 -25.13 6.49 -2.15
N PHE A 41 -24.59 5.38 -1.65
CA PHE A 41 -24.57 4.11 -2.37
C PHE A 41 -25.98 3.50 -2.56
N GLU A 42 -26.46 3.44 -3.80
CA GLU A 42 -27.28 2.31 -4.24
C GLU A 42 -26.30 1.15 -4.55
N ASN A 43 -26.19 0.17 -3.64
CA ASN A 43 -25.20 -0.94 -3.69
C ASN A 43 -25.20 -1.74 -5.02
N ASN A 44 -26.24 -1.58 -5.83
CA ASN A 44 -26.53 -2.29 -7.08
C ASN A 44 -26.11 -1.53 -8.35
N LYS A 45 -25.49 -0.35 -8.24
CA LYS A 45 -25.04 0.47 -9.41
C LYS A 45 -23.58 0.97 -9.31
N LEU A 46 -22.70 0.25 -8.62
CA LEU A 46 -21.29 0.63 -8.53
C LEU A 46 -20.61 0.55 -9.91
N THR A 47 -20.08 1.67 -10.41
CA THR A 47 -19.28 1.70 -11.64
C THR A 47 -17.79 1.79 -11.30
N TRP A 48 -17.03 0.79 -11.74
CA TRP A 48 -15.57 0.76 -11.62
C TRP A 48 -14.93 1.32 -12.89
N THR A 49 -13.97 2.22 -12.74
CA THR A 49 -13.20 2.75 -13.87
C THR A 49 -11.75 2.30 -13.77
N LEU A 50 -11.29 1.57 -14.80
CA LEU A 50 -9.88 1.22 -14.98
C LEU A 50 -9.11 2.45 -15.46
N ILE A 51 -8.04 2.80 -14.75
CA ILE A 51 -7.13 3.88 -15.15
C ILE A 51 -5.93 3.25 -15.87
N ASN A 52 -5.85 3.45 -17.18
CA ASN A 52 -4.79 2.90 -18.03
C ASN A 52 -3.51 3.76 -17.94
N GLU A 53 -2.76 3.60 -16.86
CA GLU A 53 -1.46 4.25 -16.65
C GLU A 53 -0.31 3.35 -17.17
N LYS A 54 0.56 3.89 -18.03
CA LYS A 54 1.69 3.13 -18.64
C LYS A 54 2.90 2.97 -17.70
N SER A 55 2.88 3.60 -16.53
CA SER A 55 4.02 3.71 -15.61
C SER A 55 3.65 3.36 -14.16
N LEU A 56 2.74 2.41 -13.96
CA LEU A 56 2.45 1.89 -12.63
C LEU A 56 3.68 1.11 -12.09
N PRO A 57 4.00 1.24 -10.79
CA PRO A 57 5.10 0.48 -10.21
C PRO A 57 4.89 -1.02 -10.39
N VAL A 58 5.97 -1.74 -10.73
CA VAL A 58 5.92 -3.19 -10.90
C VAL A 58 5.88 -3.83 -9.51
N TYR A 59 4.83 -4.61 -9.20
CA TYR A 59 4.57 -5.30 -7.92
C TYR A 59 4.24 -4.40 -6.72
N THR A 60 2.97 -4.01 -6.59
CA THR A 60 2.44 -3.29 -5.42
C THR A 60 1.42 -4.07 -4.59
N SER A 61 1.36 -5.40 -4.73
CA SER A 61 0.53 -6.25 -3.88
C SER A 61 1.11 -6.30 -2.47
N ARG A 62 0.24 -6.24 -1.45
CA ARG A 62 0.65 -6.19 -0.02
C ARG A 62 1.60 -5.02 0.31
N SER A 63 1.47 -3.90 -0.38
CA SER A 63 2.20 -2.66 -0.14
C SER A 63 1.40 -1.73 0.78
N ALA A 64 2.08 -0.77 1.42
CA ALA A 64 1.47 0.40 2.00
C ALA A 64 1.25 1.46 0.91
N ALA A 65 0.07 2.08 0.93
CA ALA A 65 -0.17 3.34 0.24
C ALA A 65 -0.40 4.43 1.29
N VAL A 66 0.30 5.55 1.15
CA VAL A 66 0.17 6.71 2.03
C VAL A 66 -0.12 7.94 1.17
N LEU A 67 -1.21 8.64 1.50
CA LEU A 67 -1.59 9.86 0.83
C LEU A 67 -0.80 11.04 1.39
N SER A 68 -0.34 11.96 0.54
CA SER A 68 0.23 13.23 0.98
C SER A 68 -0.80 14.11 1.67
N LEU A 69 -0.35 15.02 2.54
CA LEU A 69 -1.25 15.90 3.31
C LEU A 69 -2.13 16.81 2.44
N ASP A 70 -1.68 17.13 1.23
CA ASP A 70 -2.38 17.96 0.24
C ASP A 70 -3.19 17.13 -0.77
N ASN A 71 -3.31 15.81 -0.54
CA ASN A 71 -4.01 14.87 -1.41
C ASN A 71 -3.47 14.78 -2.86
N SER A 72 -2.30 15.36 -3.13
CA SER A 72 -1.74 15.46 -4.50
C SER A 72 -0.85 14.28 -4.91
N ARG A 73 -0.35 13.50 -3.95
CA ARG A 73 0.63 12.42 -4.17
C ARG A 73 0.29 11.18 -3.35
N ILE A 74 0.52 10.02 -3.95
CA ILE A 74 0.45 8.73 -3.25
C ILE A 74 1.86 8.17 -3.17
N TYR A 75 2.31 7.89 -1.95
CA TYR A 75 3.55 7.17 -1.68
C TYR A 75 3.23 5.69 -1.58
N LEU A 76 3.77 4.90 -2.50
CA LEU A 76 3.64 3.44 -2.50
C LEU A 76 4.92 2.82 -1.94
N TYR A 77 4.79 1.96 -0.94
CA TYR A 77 5.92 1.25 -0.32
C TYR A 77 5.59 -0.23 -0.14
N GLY A 78 6.51 -1.11 -0.50
CA GLY A 78 6.33 -2.56 -0.41
C GLY A 78 6.78 -3.17 -1.71
N VAL A 79 7.96 -3.75 -1.69
CA VAL A 79 8.61 -4.39 -2.84
C VAL A 79 9.07 -5.75 -2.34
N PRO A 80 8.80 -6.85 -3.07
CA PRO A 80 9.30 -8.17 -2.69
C PRO A 80 10.82 -8.13 -2.42
N PRO A 81 11.30 -8.76 -1.34
CA PRO A 81 10.55 -9.67 -0.46
C PRO A 81 9.84 -8.98 0.73
N ARG A 82 10.03 -7.67 0.97
CA ARG A 82 9.38 -6.94 2.08
C ARG A 82 7.94 -6.58 1.72
N SER A 83 6.99 -7.27 2.34
CA SER A 83 5.55 -7.14 2.09
C SER A 83 4.75 -7.03 3.39
N ALA A 84 3.44 -6.77 3.27
CA ALA A 84 2.51 -6.55 4.39
C ALA A 84 2.87 -5.35 5.26
N VAL A 85 3.48 -4.35 4.63
CA VAL A 85 3.94 -3.12 5.26
C VAL A 85 2.79 -2.16 5.50
N LYS A 86 2.86 -1.40 6.60
CA LYS A 86 1.91 -0.32 6.91
C LYS A 86 2.63 1.01 6.91
N GLY A 87 1.91 2.05 6.50
CA GLY A 87 2.43 3.42 6.46
C GLY A 87 1.42 4.42 6.99
N VAL A 88 1.90 5.42 7.72
CA VAL A 88 1.12 6.59 8.16
C VAL A 88 1.94 7.86 7.97
N ILE A 89 1.30 8.99 7.68
CA ILE A 89 1.96 10.29 7.53
C ILE A 89 1.53 11.22 8.67
N ASP A 90 2.47 12.00 9.21
CA ASP A 90 2.16 13.09 10.14
C ASP A 90 1.99 14.44 9.42
N ASN A 91 1.55 15.45 10.16
CA ASN A 91 1.33 16.81 9.63
C ASN A 91 2.64 17.53 9.21
N SER A 92 3.81 16.97 9.52
CA SER A 92 5.11 17.48 9.08
C SER A 92 5.56 16.87 7.75
N GLY A 93 4.76 15.96 7.18
CA GLY A 93 5.11 15.22 5.97
C GLY A 93 6.09 14.08 6.24
N ILE A 94 6.17 13.59 7.48
CA ILE A 94 6.98 12.43 7.84
C ILE A 94 6.12 11.18 7.73
N ILE A 95 6.53 10.26 6.88
CA ILE A 95 5.91 8.95 6.71
C ILE A 95 6.63 7.95 7.61
N PHE A 96 5.88 7.34 8.53
CA PHE A 96 6.32 6.22 9.35
C PHE A 96 5.86 4.93 8.71
N ILE A 97 6.81 4.04 8.47
CA ILE A 97 6.62 2.77 7.80
C ILE A 97 7.02 1.67 8.78
N PHE A 98 6.10 0.76 9.05
CA PHE A 98 6.27 -0.24 10.09
C PHE A 98 5.50 -1.51 9.79
N GLY A 99 5.94 -2.59 10.44
CA GLY A 99 5.42 -3.94 10.22
C GLY A 99 5.94 -4.49 8.91
N GLU A 100 6.53 -5.68 8.95
CA GLU A 100 7.13 -6.27 7.77
C GLU A 100 7.13 -7.78 7.85
N PHE A 101 6.73 -8.41 6.75
CA PHE A 101 6.96 -9.82 6.51
C PHE A 101 7.89 -9.95 5.31
N ASN A 102 9.12 -10.40 5.56
CA ASN A 102 10.11 -10.67 4.53
C ASN A 102 9.83 -12.04 3.92
N VAL A 103 9.03 -12.05 2.85
CA VAL A 103 8.63 -13.28 2.17
C VAL A 103 9.81 -13.84 1.39
N THR A 104 10.45 -14.88 1.93
CA THR A 104 11.49 -15.63 1.22
C THR A 104 10.90 -16.62 0.21
N ASN A 105 9.63 -17.00 0.39
CA ASN A 105 8.90 -17.86 -0.55
C ASN A 105 7.41 -17.50 -0.58
N LEU A 106 6.96 -16.92 -1.71
CA LEU A 106 5.58 -16.46 -1.91
C LEU A 106 4.56 -17.61 -1.96
N THR A 107 4.94 -18.77 -2.51
CA THR A 107 4.00 -19.90 -2.69
C THR A 107 3.69 -20.63 -1.38
N SER A 108 4.61 -20.60 -0.42
CA SER A 108 4.43 -21.19 0.91
C SER A 108 4.24 -20.16 2.03
N ASN A 109 4.17 -18.86 1.69
CA ASN A 109 4.11 -17.73 2.61
C ASN A 109 5.09 -17.88 3.79
N LYS A 110 6.34 -18.27 3.47
CA LYS A 110 7.44 -18.37 4.44
C LYS A 110 8.25 -17.09 4.43
N GLY A 111 8.70 -16.69 5.62
CA GLY A 111 9.41 -15.45 5.80
C GLY A 111 9.68 -15.15 7.27
N ASP A 112 10.47 -14.11 7.49
CA ASP A 112 10.75 -13.59 8.82
C ASP A 112 9.92 -12.33 9.06
N LEU A 113 9.45 -12.17 10.31
CA LEU A 113 8.80 -10.95 10.76
C LEU A 113 9.86 -9.95 11.20
N TYR A 114 9.73 -8.71 10.70
CA TYR A 114 10.55 -7.59 11.13
C TYR A 114 9.66 -6.57 11.81
N ASN A 115 10.18 -5.99 12.89
CA ASN A 115 9.57 -4.94 13.68
C ASN A 115 10.36 -3.62 13.57
N ASP A 116 11.23 -3.51 12.56
CA ASP A 116 11.92 -2.27 12.24
C ASP A 116 10.91 -1.20 11.79
N MET A 117 11.27 0.06 12.04
CA MET A 117 10.50 1.21 11.59
C MET A 117 11.37 2.04 10.66
N ASN A 118 10.88 2.28 9.46
CA ASN A 118 11.48 3.19 8.50
C ASN A 118 10.74 4.52 8.51
N ILE A 119 11.47 5.60 8.28
CA ILE A 119 10.97 6.97 8.28
C ILE A 119 11.36 7.60 6.94
N LEU A 120 10.37 8.14 6.22
CA LEU A 120 10.58 8.94 5.02
C LEU A 120 10.11 10.36 5.29
N ASN A 121 11.02 11.33 5.26
CA ASN A 121 10.65 12.73 5.23
C ASN A 121 10.37 13.16 3.79
N THR A 122 9.12 13.53 3.49
CA THR A 122 8.68 13.87 2.13
C THR A 122 9.11 15.27 1.68
N VAL A 123 9.43 16.16 2.62
CA VAL A 123 9.88 17.53 2.35
C VAL A 123 11.35 17.53 1.94
N SER A 124 12.20 16.81 2.67
CA SER A 124 13.63 16.69 2.38
C SER A 124 13.97 15.52 1.46
N ASN A 125 13.02 14.62 1.19
CA ASN A 125 13.20 13.36 0.47
C ASN A 125 14.31 12.48 1.09
N THR A 126 14.35 12.42 2.43
CA THR A 126 15.36 11.68 3.18
C THR A 126 14.78 10.45 3.86
N TRP A 127 15.46 9.32 3.72
CA TRP A 127 15.10 8.04 4.34
C TRP A 127 15.93 7.78 5.59
N THR A 128 15.33 7.22 6.64
CA THR A 128 16.03 6.82 7.86
C THR A 128 15.42 5.55 8.43
N THR A 129 16.24 4.55 8.73
CA THR A 129 15.82 3.36 9.47
C THR A 129 16.01 3.64 10.96
N LEU A 130 14.93 3.66 11.72
CA LEU A 130 14.98 3.83 13.16
C LEU A 130 15.37 2.49 13.78
N SER A 131 16.64 2.36 14.19
CA SER A 131 17.05 1.28 15.09
C SER A 131 16.62 1.66 16.50
N ILE A 132 15.51 1.09 16.97
CA ILE A 132 15.07 1.27 18.37
C ILE A 132 15.80 0.19 19.20
N PRO A 133 16.75 0.55 20.08
CA PRO A 133 17.37 -0.44 20.96
C PRO A 133 16.36 -0.86 22.04
N GLY A 134 15.71 -2.01 21.89
CA GLY A 134 14.82 -2.56 22.90
C GLY A 134 13.94 -3.70 22.40
N ASN A 135 13.41 -4.50 23.33
CA ASN A 135 12.43 -5.56 23.05
C ASN A 135 11.11 -4.94 22.57
N LEU A 136 11.00 -4.74 21.26
CA LEU A 136 9.76 -4.35 20.61
C LEU A 136 8.73 -5.48 20.73
N PRO A 137 7.42 -5.17 20.84
CA PRO A 137 6.37 -6.17 20.76
C PRO A 137 6.51 -6.97 19.47
N ILE A 138 6.44 -8.30 19.58
CA ILE A 138 6.34 -9.25 18.46
C ILE A 138 4.86 -9.53 18.20
#